data_AF-A0A7C6W2U0-F1
#
_entry.id   AF-A0A7C6W2U0-F1
#
_cell.length_a   1.000
_cell.length_b   1.000
_cell.length_c   1.000
_cell.angle_alpha   90.00
_cell.angle_beta   90.00
_cell.angle_gamma   90.00
#
_symmetry.space_group_name_H-M   'P 1'
#
loop_
_entity.id
_entity.type
_entity.pdbx_description
1 polymer ?
#
loop_
_entity_poly.entity_id
_entity_poly.type
_entity_poly.pdbx_seq_one_letter_code
_entity_poly.pdbx_strand_id
1 'polypeptide(L)'
;QRAVELSQLPTLVKLYEDPEVVKANPFFAEMKGILAGAVARPATVTGSKYNQVSSEFFNAVYAVLSGGKSAEQSLADLEGSLKRMSRGGKW
;
A
#
# COMPACT_ATOMS: atom_id res chain seq x y z
N GLN A 1 -1.09 -21.51 -16.37
CA GLN A 1 -2.52 -21.42 -16.01
C GLN A 1 -2.85 -20.11 -15.31
N ARG A 2 -2.67 -19.91 -13.99
CA ARG A 2 -3.08 -18.66 -13.30
C ARG A 2 -2.62 -17.34 -13.95
N ALA A 3 -1.33 -17.24 -14.26
CA ALA A 3 -0.76 -16.05 -14.88
C ALA A 3 -1.25 -15.84 -16.32
N VAL A 4 -1.43 -16.92 -17.08
CA VAL A 4 -1.77 -16.92 -18.52
C VAL A 4 -3.27 -16.77 -18.75
N GLU A 5 -4.09 -17.55 -18.03
CA GLU A 5 -5.53 -17.70 -18.25
C GLU A 5 -6.38 -16.78 -17.36
N LEU A 6 -5.89 -16.41 -16.16
CA LEU A 6 -6.63 -15.61 -15.18
C LEU A 6 -6.01 -14.23 -14.94
N SER A 7 -4.92 -13.91 -15.64
CA SER A 7 -4.18 -12.65 -15.49
C SER A 7 -3.77 -12.34 -14.04
N GLN A 8 -3.61 -13.36 -13.20
CA GLN A 8 -3.21 -13.18 -11.80
C GLN A 8 -1.72 -12.85 -11.72
N LEU A 9 -1.38 -11.76 -11.03
CA LEU A 9 0.00 -11.31 -10.83
C LEU A 9 0.85 -12.42 -10.17
N PRO A 10 1.90 -12.91 -10.85
CA PRO A 10 2.78 -13.92 -10.29
C PRO A 10 3.50 -13.47 -9.01
N THR A 11 3.62 -14.36 -8.02
CA THR A 11 4.54 -14.15 -6.88
C THR A 11 5.97 -14.59 -7.19
N LEU A 12 6.17 -15.36 -8.26
CA LEU A 12 7.47 -15.76 -8.79
C LEU A 12 7.95 -14.74 -9.81
N VAL A 13 8.97 -13.95 -9.45
CA VAL A 13 9.48 -12.83 -10.26
C VAL A 13 9.87 -13.26 -11.69
N LYS A 14 10.44 -14.45 -11.86
CA LYS A 14 10.84 -14.97 -13.17
C LYS A 14 9.69 -15.10 -14.18
N LEU A 15 8.45 -15.22 -13.71
CA LEU A 15 7.27 -15.36 -14.58
C LEU A 15 6.88 -14.05 -15.27
N TYR A 16 7.41 -12.90 -14.84
CA TYR A 16 7.21 -11.62 -15.53
C TYR A 16 8.07 -11.46 -16.79
N GLU A 17 9.06 -12.35 -17.00
CA GLU A 17 9.93 -12.38 -18.19
C GLU A 17 9.63 -13.59 -19.09
N ASP A 18 8.72 -14.45 -18.66
CA ASP A 18 8.35 -15.65 -19.40
C ASP A 18 7.60 -15.26 -20.70
N PRO A 19 8.09 -15.66 -21.88
CA PRO A 19 7.49 -15.27 -23.15
C PRO A 19 6.03 -15.72 -23.32
N GLU A 20 5.63 -16.87 -22.77
CA GLU A 20 4.24 -17.33 -22.84
C GLU A 20 3.33 -16.48 -21.95
N VAL A 21 3.84 -16.11 -20.78
CA VAL A 21 3.12 -15.27 -19.82
C VAL A 21 2.96 -13.84 -20.34
N VAL A 22 4.04 -13.22 -20.83
CA VAL A 22 4.02 -11.85 -21.36
C VAL A 22 3.19 -11.77 -22.64
N LYS A 23 3.25 -12.80 -23.51
CA LYS A 23 2.39 -12.84 -24.71
C LYS A 23 0.91 -12.90 -24.36
N ALA A 24 0.54 -13.67 -23.34
CA ALA A 24 -0.84 -13.75 -22.89
C ALA A 24 -1.30 -12.49 -22.15
N ASN A 25 -0.41 -11.85 -21.39
CA ASN A 25 -0.70 -10.69 -20.54
C ASN A 25 0.38 -9.61 -20.70
N PRO A 26 0.36 -8.82 -21.79
CA PRO A 26 1.44 -7.89 -22.13
C PRO A 26 1.78 -6.87 -21.03
N PHE A 27 0.78 -6.46 -20.23
CA PHE A 27 0.99 -5.52 -19.11
C PHE A 27 1.93 -6.07 -18.01
N PHE A 28 2.16 -7.38 -17.95
CA PHE A 28 3.11 -7.97 -17.00
C PHE A 28 4.55 -7.51 -17.23
N ALA A 29 4.92 -7.11 -18.45
CA ALA A 29 6.24 -6.56 -18.74
C ALA A 29 6.53 -5.30 -17.90
N GLU A 30 5.52 -4.47 -17.64
CA GLU A 30 5.63 -3.25 -16.82
C GLU A 30 5.51 -3.55 -15.31
N MET A 31 4.73 -4.58 -14.94
CA MET A 31 4.43 -4.90 -13.55
C MET A 31 5.67 -5.27 -12.73
N LYS A 32 6.70 -5.89 -13.35
CA LYS A 32 7.94 -6.24 -12.65
C LYS A 32 8.58 -5.01 -11.98
N GLY A 33 8.67 -3.90 -12.71
CA GLY A 33 9.24 -2.65 -12.21
C GLY A 33 8.37 -2.02 -11.12
N ILE A 34 7.05 -2.03 -11.30
CA ILE A 34 6.09 -1.50 -10.32
C ILE A 34 6.16 -2.27 -9.00
N LEU A 35 6.24 -3.59 -9.06
CA LEU A 35 6.31 -4.43 -7.86
C LEU A 35 7.64 -4.30 -7.12
N ALA A 36 8.74 -4.03 -7.83
CA ALA A 36 10.03 -3.75 -7.21
C ALA A 36 10.01 -2.45 -6.37
N GLY A 37 9.16 -1.49 -6.73
CA GLY A 37 8.93 -0.24 -5.99
C GLY A 37 7.75 -0.29 -5.01
N ALA A 38 7.06 -1.43 -4.88
CA ALA A 38 5.87 -1.52 -4.04
C ALA A 38 6.24 -1.40 -2.55
N VAL A 39 5.54 -0.52 -1.84
CA VAL A 39 5.70 -0.36 -0.38
C VAL A 39 4.57 -1.09 0.33
N ALA A 40 4.93 -1.98 1.24
CA ALA A 40 3.95 -2.63 2.10
C ALA A 40 3.33 -1.61 3.07
N ARG A 41 2.01 -1.70 3.26
CA ARG A 41 1.33 -0.97 4.34
C ARG A 41 1.88 -1.44 5.71
N PRO A 42 1.86 -0.62 6.77
CA PRO A 42 2.56 -0.90 8.03
C PRO A 42 1.89 -1.96 8.93
N ALA A 43 1.25 -2.98 8.36
CA ALA A 43 0.54 -4.02 9.10
C ALA A 43 1.46 -4.85 10.00
N THR A 44 2.69 -5.16 9.54
CA THR A 44 3.67 -5.92 10.34
C THR A 44 4.07 -5.17 11.61
N VAL A 45 4.33 -3.87 11.51
CA VAL A 45 4.82 -3.06 12.64
C VAL A 45 3.68 -2.73 13.60
N THR A 46 2.50 -2.42 13.08
CA THR A 46 1.35 -1.98 13.90
C THR A 46 0.52 -3.16 14.44
N GLY A 47 0.70 -4.36 13.89
CA GLY A 47 0.06 -5.59 14.35
C GLY A 47 -1.45 -5.46 14.52
N SER A 48 -1.95 -5.81 15.71
CA SER A 48 -3.38 -5.72 16.06
C SER A 48 -3.97 -4.31 15.93
N LYS A 49 -3.12 -3.26 15.91
CA LYS A 49 -3.52 -1.85 15.79
C LYS A 49 -3.63 -1.38 14.34
N TYR A 50 -3.26 -2.20 13.36
CA TYR A 50 -3.23 -1.79 11.95
C TYR A 50 -4.55 -1.20 11.45
N ASN A 51 -5.69 -1.80 11.81
CA ASN A 51 -7.00 -1.27 11.41
C ASN A 51 -7.23 0.14 11.96
N GLN A 52 -6.83 0.41 13.21
CA GLN A 52 -6.94 1.74 13.82
C GLN A 52 -6.01 2.75 13.13
N VAL A 53 -4.77 2.35 12.82
CA VAL A 53 -3.82 3.18 12.06
C VAL A 53 -4.36 3.52 10.67
N SER A 54 -4.89 2.52 9.96
CA SER A 54 -5.49 2.72 8.64
C SER A 54 -6.70 3.65 8.71
N SER A 55 -7.49 3.56 9.79
CA SER A 55 -8.63 4.45 10.02
C SER A 55 -8.23 5.90 10.21
N GLU A 56 -7.26 6.15 11.09
CA GLU A 56 -6.72 7.50 11.32
C GLU A 56 -6.13 8.08 10.02
N PHE A 57 -5.36 7.29 9.26
CA PHE A 57 -4.78 7.72 8.00
C PHE A 57 -5.84 8.09 6.96
N PHE A 58 -6.85 7.25 6.73
CA PHE A 58 -7.87 7.58 5.71
C PHE A 58 -8.70 8.80 6.11
N ASN A 59 -9.01 8.98 7.40
CA ASN A 59 -9.74 10.15 7.89
C ASN A 59 -8.93 11.44 7.69
N ALA A 60 -7.63 11.40 7.96
CA ALA A 60 -6.73 12.52 7.75
C ALA A 60 -6.65 12.90 6.25
N VAL A 61 -6.52 11.91 5.37
CA VAL A 61 -6.54 12.14 3.91
C VAL A 61 -7.89 12.69 3.45
N TYR A 62 -8.99 12.13 3.94
CA TYR A 62 -10.34 12.60 3.61
C TYR A 62 -10.54 14.06 3.99
N ALA A 63 -10.12 14.48 5.19
CA ALA A 63 -10.24 15.88 5.63
C ALA A 63 -9.50 16.86 4.73
N VAL A 64 -8.38 16.44 4.12
CA VAL A 64 -7.64 17.26 3.14
C VAL A 64 -8.38 17.30 1.81
N LEU A 65 -8.74 16.14 1.27
CA LEU A 65 -9.39 16.05 -0.05
C LEU A 65 -10.79 16.68 -0.07
N SER A 66 -11.49 16.70 1.07
CA SER A 66 -12.79 17.35 1.22
C SER A 66 -12.68 18.86 1.50
N GLY A 67 -11.47 19.41 1.56
CA GLY A 67 -11.22 20.83 1.84
C GLY A 67 -11.47 21.25 3.30
N GLY A 68 -11.57 20.30 4.23
CA GLY A 68 -11.84 20.57 5.65
C GLY A 68 -10.61 20.99 6.45
N LYS A 69 -9.40 20.61 6.02
CA LYS A 69 -8.11 20.99 6.62
C LYS A 69 -7.02 21.13 5.55
N SER A 70 -5.97 21.91 5.84
CA SER A 70 -4.75 21.83 5.02
C SER A 70 -4.04 20.49 5.23
N ALA A 71 -3.17 20.11 4.30
CA ALA A 71 -2.37 18.89 4.42
C ALA A 71 -1.48 18.94 5.67
N GLU A 72 -0.86 20.08 5.95
CA GLU A 72 0.02 20.30 7.10
C GLU A 72 -0.74 20.10 8.42
N GLN A 73 -1.93 20.71 8.56
CA GLN A 73 -2.76 20.57 9.74
C GLN A 73 -3.21 19.11 9.94
N SER A 74 -3.72 18.48 8.89
CA SER A 74 -4.25 17.12 8.96
C SER A 74 -3.16 16.10 9.30
N LEU A 75 -1.96 16.24 8.73
CA LEU A 75 -0.84 15.35 8.98
C LEU A 75 -0.22 15.56 10.38
N ALA A 76 -0.19 16.80 10.90
CA ALA A 76 0.26 17.08 12.27
C ALA A 76 -0.69 16.43 13.31
N ASP A 77 -2.01 16.55 13.09
CA ASP A 77 -3.01 15.88 13.94
C ASP A 77 -2.87 14.36 13.89
N LEU A 78 -2.68 13.81 12.68
CA LEU A 78 -2.45 12.38 12.47
C LEU A 78 -1.20 11.91 13.22
N GLU A 79 -0.08 12.63 13.13
CA GLU A 79 1.14 12.29 13.86
C GLU A 79 0.89 12.22 15.36
N GLY A 80 0.16 13.19 15.92
CA GLY A 80 -0.26 13.19 17.32
C GLY A 80 -1.08 11.96 17.69
N SER A 81 -2.07 11.58 16.87
CA SER A 81 -2.87 10.37 17.07
C SER A 81 -2.03 9.10 17.02
N LEU A 82 -1.15 8.96 16.04
CA LEU A 82 -0.29 7.79 15.88
C LEU A 82 0.72 7.68 17.03
N LYS A 83 1.30 8.79 17.50
CA LYS A 83 2.18 8.80 18.68
C LYS A 83 1.46 8.34 19.95
N ARG A 84 0.22 8.78 20.18
CA ARG A 84 -0.58 8.31 21.32
C ARG A 84 -0.88 6.81 21.21
N MET A 85 -1.22 6.34 20.01
CA MET A 85 -1.52 4.93 19.75
C MET A 85 -0.30 4.03 19.95
N SER A 86 0.87 4.47 19.50
CA SER A 86 2.14 3.76 19.54
C SER A 86 2.97 4.05 20.79
N ARG A 87 2.40 4.53 21.90
CA ARG A 87 3.18 4.84 23.13
C ARG A 87 4.45 5.67 22.85
N GLY A 88 4.35 6.67 21.96
CA GLY A 88 5.46 7.50 21.51
C GLY A 88 6.34 6.90 20.41
N GLY A 89 5.81 6.04 19.54
CA GLY A 89 6.52 5.41 18.42
C GLY A 89 6.93 3.94 18.64
N LYS A 90 6.61 3.38 19.81
CA LYS A 90 6.73 1.97 20.18
C LYS A 90 5.42 1.22 19.90
N TRP A 91 5.31 0.66 18.70
CA TRP A 91 4.17 -0.14 18.27
C TRP A 91 4.09 -1.50 18.96
#